data_AF-A0A1E5GUW5-F1
#
_entry.id   AF-A0A1E5GUW5-F1
#
_cell.length_a   1.000
_cell.length_b   1.000
_cell.length_c   1.000
_cell.angle_alpha   90.00
_cell.angle_beta   90.00
_cell.angle_gamma   90.00
#
_symmetry.space_group_name_H-M   'P 1'
#
loop_
_entity.id
_entity.type
_entity.pdbx_description
1 polymer ?
#
loop_
_entity_poly.entity_id
_entity_poly.type
_entity_poly.pdbx_seq_one_letter_code
_entity_poly.pdbx_strand_id
1 'polypeptide(L)'
;MAGIVWNKFSREEQEEYIEFLKIFGALSGLFKDNQEGANAKKPYLYYRNHEQLYARVFSVEDLTRKDSAFDALAKFNGENVGVGLKTWIHTGDKTYQKVAEFNKLAPIEIRPLIDQASPEDVIQKVSQLRNDRILLDKRLYNTKKDIYHYITRNDNEMNIVESNYDLVQLDSLELIKSDGKTFIFTDGIRNYKFYVSKSVLLEEFDASKPQIITKVPILQFDDPFELIKMIQLPTLSEQPKVEETIYLPIYSDNDWKVNEKSGFNAWNAAPKNKGSNTNRPDFEAYVPIPAWIHHVFPNFFGFNALDKRERNASDYFSLHLPDGKIINAIITQDNGKSLQTNPQSILGKWILHDVFDLQARQLLTMSRLIELGVDSLKIVKIDNQNFKIELAETNAFEKWKIDVQEKIERAYNQNNFQRPKIRNLLDDLL
;
A
#
# COMPACT_ATOMS: atom_id res chain seq x y z
N MET A 1 8.77 -27.38 -11.03
CA MET A 1 9.61 -26.70 -10.03
C MET A 1 10.14 -25.33 -10.47
N ALA A 2 9.91 -24.88 -11.72
CA ALA A 2 10.03 -23.46 -12.07
C ALA A 2 8.82 -22.72 -11.48
N GLY A 3 9.00 -21.87 -10.46
CA GLY A 3 7.87 -21.15 -9.88
C GLY A 3 8.00 -20.74 -8.41
N ILE A 4 8.92 -21.31 -7.65
CA ILE A 4 9.09 -20.98 -6.23
C ILE A 4 10.08 -19.82 -6.12
N VAL A 5 9.67 -18.72 -5.48
CA VAL A 5 10.53 -17.54 -5.26
C VAL A 5 11.58 -17.83 -4.20
N TRP A 6 11.27 -18.65 -3.20
CA TRP A 6 12.22 -19.14 -2.20
C TRP A 6 13.57 -19.56 -2.81
N ASN A 7 13.54 -20.36 -3.88
CA ASN A 7 14.73 -20.88 -4.56
C ASN A 7 15.53 -19.82 -5.33
N LYS A 8 15.06 -18.58 -5.44
CA LYS A 8 15.76 -17.46 -6.06
C LYS A 8 16.62 -16.66 -5.07
N PHE A 9 16.33 -16.76 -3.77
CA PHE A 9 17.19 -16.18 -2.75
C PHE A 9 18.49 -16.97 -2.64
N SER A 10 19.57 -16.29 -2.25
CA SER A 10 20.85 -16.94 -1.98
C SER A 10 20.71 -17.94 -0.83
N ARG A 11 21.63 -18.90 -0.79
CA ARG A 11 21.63 -19.91 0.27
C ARG A 11 21.87 -19.26 1.63
N GLU A 12 22.73 -18.26 1.68
CA GLU A 12 23.06 -17.49 2.86
C GLU A 12 21.82 -16.76 3.42
N GLU A 13 21.04 -16.08 2.57
CA GLU A 13 19.78 -15.42 2.97
C GLU A 13 18.74 -16.43 3.47
N GLN A 14 18.61 -17.58 2.81
CA GLN A 14 17.70 -18.64 3.25
C GLN A 14 18.10 -19.19 4.64
N GLU A 15 19.39 -19.44 4.85
CA GLU A 15 19.93 -19.93 6.11
C GLU A 15 19.74 -18.90 7.25
N GLU A 16 20.02 -17.61 6.98
CA GLU A 16 19.79 -16.51 7.94
C GLU A 16 18.30 -16.39 8.31
N TYR A 17 17.39 -16.43 7.32
CA TYR A 17 15.95 -16.38 7.57
C TYR A 17 15.48 -17.55 8.43
N ILE A 18 15.94 -18.77 8.13
CA ILE A 18 15.65 -19.98 8.92
C ILE A 18 16.19 -19.84 10.34
N GLU A 19 17.38 -19.29 10.51
CA GLU A 19 17.98 -19.05 11.84
C GLU A 19 17.12 -18.09 12.67
N PHE A 20 16.69 -16.97 12.09
CA PHE A 20 15.78 -16.06 12.80
C PHE A 20 14.43 -16.70 13.13
N LEU A 21 13.85 -17.52 12.25
CA LEU A 21 12.62 -18.26 12.58
C LEU A 21 12.83 -19.22 13.76
N LYS A 22 14.00 -19.88 13.85
CA LYS A 22 14.37 -20.68 15.01
C LYS A 22 14.48 -19.84 16.28
N ILE A 23 15.11 -18.66 16.20
CA ILE A 23 15.23 -17.74 17.34
C ILE A 23 13.85 -17.27 17.80
N PHE A 24 12.98 -16.78 16.91
CA PHE A 24 11.62 -16.37 17.26
C PHE A 24 10.82 -17.53 17.85
N GLY A 25 10.94 -18.72 17.26
CA GLY A 25 10.33 -19.94 17.77
C GLY A 25 10.84 -20.33 19.17
N ALA A 26 12.14 -20.22 19.43
CA ALA A 26 12.73 -20.50 20.73
C ALA A 26 12.19 -19.56 21.82
N LEU A 27 11.95 -18.30 21.48
CA LEU A 27 11.43 -17.25 22.36
C LEU A 27 9.90 -17.32 22.58
N SER A 28 9.23 -18.37 22.12
CA SER A 28 7.77 -18.52 22.21
C SER A 28 7.22 -18.36 23.64
N GLY A 29 7.96 -18.83 24.66
CA GLY A 29 7.57 -18.74 26.07
C GLY A 29 7.41 -17.31 26.61
N LEU A 30 7.89 -16.29 25.89
CA LEU A 30 7.66 -14.88 26.26
C LEU A 30 6.22 -14.42 26.00
N PHE A 31 5.53 -15.08 25.07
CA PHE A 31 4.26 -14.61 24.52
C PHE A 31 3.09 -15.54 24.79
N LYS A 32 3.37 -16.78 25.17
CA LYS A 32 2.37 -17.80 25.48
C LYS A 32 2.95 -18.86 26.42
N ASP A 33 2.04 -19.61 27.04
CA ASP A 33 2.39 -20.84 27.74
C ASP A 33 2.95 -21.88 26.74
N ASN A 34 4.10 -22.46 27.07
CA ASN A 34 4.78 -23.51 26.32
C ASN A 34 4.72 -24.88 27.01
N GLN A 35 4.13 -24.97 28.20
CA GLN A 35 3.97 -26.19 28.98
C GLN A 35 2.54 -26.73 28.91
N GLU A 36 1.54 -25.86 28.93
CA GLU A 36 0.13 -26.24 28.98
C GLU A 36 -0.72 -25.73 27.80
N GLY A 37 -1.71 -26.54 27.40
CA GLY A 37 -2.71 -26.18 26.39
C GLY A 37 -2.44 -26.71 24.97
N ALA A 38 -3.48 -26.66 24.13
CA ALA A 38 -3.47 -27.25 22.78
C ALA A 38 -2.45 -26.60 21.81
N ASN A 39 -1.94 -25.41 22.14
CA ASN A 39 -0.95 -24.68 21.34
C ASN A 39 0.42 -24.57 22.04
N ALA A 40 0.64 -25.28 23.15
CA ALA A 40 1.89 -25.25 23.90
C ALA A 40 3.11 -25.58 23.01
N LYS A 41 2.99 -26.64 22.20
CA LYS A 41 4.04 -27.09 21.28
C LYS A 41 4.16 -26.28 20.00
N LYS A 42 3.16 -25.47 19.66
CA LYS A 42 3.15 -24.70 18.42
C LYS A 42 3.91 -23.40 18.66
N PRO A 43 4.97 -23.10 17.91
CA PRO A 43 5.77 -21.91 18.17
C PRO A 43 4.98 -20.63 17.89
N TYR A 44 5.38 -19.56 18.56
CA TYR A 44 4.81 -18.23 18.37
C TYR A 44 5.61 -17.45 17.33
N LEU A 45 4.91 -16.84 16.38
CA LEU A 45 5.48 -15.86 15.46
C LEU A 45 4.42 -14.78 15.24
N TYR A 46 4.74 -13.56 15.65
CA TYR A 46 3.87 -12.42 15.41
C TYR A 46 3.98 -11.98 13.95
N TYR A 47 2.85 -11.62 13.32
CA TYR A 47 2.81 -11.34 11.89
C TYR A 47 3.74 -10.18 11.48
N ARG A 48 3.84 -9.12 12.30
CA ARG A 48 4.78 -8.01 12.03
C ARG A 48 6.24 -8.42 12.14
N ASN A 49 6.55 -9.37 13.03
CA ASN A 49 7.92 -9.88 13.13
C ASN A 49 8.27 -10.67 11.87
N HIS A 50 7.32 -11.45 11.35
CA HIS A 50 7.48 -12.16 10.08
C HIS A 50 7.72 -11.19 8.92
N GLU A 51 6.91 -10.15 8.81
CA GLU A 51 7.03 -9.08 7.81
C GLU A 51 8.39 -8.37 7.87
N GLN A 52 8.76 -7.86 9.04
CA GLN A 52 10.03 -7.16 9.24
C GLN A 52 11.23 -8.08 9.02
N LEU A 53 11.14 -9.34 9.45
CA LEU A 53 12.19 -10.33 9.24
C LEU A 53 12.40 -10.58 7.75
N TYR A 54 11.32 -10.79 7.00
CA TYR A 54 11.38 -11.03 5.56
C TYR A 54 12.04 -9.84 4.84
N ALA A 55 11.62 -8.61 5.15
CA ALA A 55 12.20 -7.40 4.60
C ALA A 55 13.69 -7.23 4.95
N ARG A 56 14.05 -7.52 6.19
CA ARG A 56 15.43 -7.41 6.69
C ARG A 56 16.38 -8.38 5.99
N VAL A 57 15.98 -9.65 5.84
CA VAL A 57 16.90 -10.69 5.34
C VAL A 57 17.01 -10.66 3.83
N PHE A 58 15.91 -10.51 3.10
CA PHE A 58 15.90 -10.71 1.66
C PHE A 58 16.15 -9.44 0.82
N SER A 59 16.60 -8.35 1.45
CA SER A 59 16.87 -7.06 0.80
C SER A 59 15.74 -6.59 -0.13
N VAL A 60 14.50 -6.85 0.28
CA VAL A 60 13.28 -6.45 -0.45
C VAL A 60 12.79 -5.09 0.04
N GLU A 61 12.04 -4.37 -0.80
CA GLU A 61 11.40 -3.14 -0.33
C GLU A 61 10.22 -3.48 0.59
N ASP A 62 10.23 -2.93 1.80
CA ASP A 62 9.16 -3.08 2.80
C ASP A 62 7.95 -2.21 2.42
N LEU A 63 6.83 -2.86 2.11
CA LEU A 63 5.56 -2.22 1.78
C LEU A 63 4.54 -2.31 2.93
N THR A 64 4.89 -2.89 4.08
CA THR A 64 3.96 -3.18 5.20
C THR A 64 3.31 -1.93 5.81
N ARG A 65 3.99 -0.79 5.68
CA ARG A 65 3.48 0.52 6.13
C ARG A 65 2.77 1.30 5.04
N LYS A 66 2.74 0.76 3.82
CA LYS A 66 1.98 1.31 2.70
C LYS A 66 0.65 0.55 2.65
N ASP A 67 -0.43 1.26 2.37
CA ASP A 67 -1.71 0.60 2.10
C ASP A 67 -1.56 -0.04 0.71
N SER A 68 -1.15 -1.31 0.69
CA SER A 68 -0.76 -2.10 -0.49
C SER A 68 -1.27 -3.54 -0.29
N ALA A 69 -1.63 -4.21 -1.38
CA ALA A 69 -1.98 -5.63 -1.45
C ALA A 69 -0.75 -6.54 -1.23
N PHE A 70 0.45 -6.02 -1.47
CA PHE A 70 1.73 -6.68 -1.21
C PHE A 70 2.38 -6.12 0.05
N ASP A 71 2.98 -7.00 0.84
CA ASP A 71 3.73 -6.66 2.05
C ASP A 71 5.21 -6.37 1.74
N ALA A 72 5.73 -6.94 0.65
CA ALA A 72 7.09 -6.65 0.17
C ALA A 72 7.18 -6.67 -1.37
N LEU A 73 8.17 -5.94 -1.89
CA LEU A 73 8.54 -5.94 -3.30
C LEU A 73 9.94 -6.53 -3.47
N ALA A 74 10.01 -7.73 -4.01
CA ALA A 74 11.27 -8.38 -4.35
C ALA A 74 11.67 -8.07 -5.80
N LYS A 75 12.98 -7.98 -6.06
CA LYS A 75 13.51 -7.72 -7.40
C LYS A 75 14.49 -8.78 -7.82
N PHE A 76 14.15 -9.55 -8.85
CA PHE A 76 14.99 -10.63 -9.38
C PHE A 76 15.28 -10.40 -10.86
N ASN A 77 16.56 -10.32 -11.23
CA ASN A 77 16.99 -10.12 -12.63
C ASN A 77 16.29 -8.92 -13.32
N GLY A 78 16.05 -7.86 -12.57
CA GLY A 78 15.34 -6.66 -13.06
C GLY A 78 13.82 -6.77 -13.10
N GLU A 79 13.23 -7.90 -12.72
CA GLU A 79 11.78 -8.08 -12.63
C GLU A 79 11.28 -7.94 -11.19
N ASN A 80 10.22 -7.15 -11.01
CA ASN A 80 9.58 -6.94 -9.73
C ASN A 80 8.56 -8.07 -9.44
N VAL A 81 8.57 -8.55 -8.20
CA VAL A 81 7.70 -9.60 -7.68
C VAL A 81 7.02 -9.09 -6.41
N GLY A 82 5.69 -9.03 -6.42
CA GLY A 82 4.91 -8.71 -5.23
C GLY A 82 4.82 -9.91 -4.30
N VAL A 83 5.03 -9.69 -3.00
CA VAL A 83 5.00 -10.75 -1.99
C VAL A 83 3.97 -10.39 -0.93
N GLY A 84 2.94 -11.24 -0.77
CA GLY A 84 2.05 -11.21 0.37
C GLY A 84 2.56 -12.14 1.47
N LEU A 85 2.68 -11.64 2.69
CA LEU A 85 3.21 -12.35 3.83
C LEU A 85 2.08 -12.78 4.76
N LYS A 86 2.08 -14.05 5.16
CA LYS A 86 1.09 -14.55 6.13
C LYS A 86 1.72 -15.50 7.13
N THR A 87 1.14 -15.56 8.32
CA THR A 87 1.47 -16.61 9.27
C THR A 87 0.25 -16.99 10.11
N TRP A 88 0.11 -18.28 10.39
CA TRP A 88 -0.98 -18.79 11.21
C TRP A 88 -0.61 -20.10 11.91
N ILE A 89 -1.44 -20.50 12.87
CA ILE A 89 -1.33 -21.80 13.52
C ILE A 89 -1.82 -22.87 12.56
N HIS A 90 -1.00 -23.89 12.30
CA HIS A 90 -1.38 -25.01 11.45
C HIS A 90 -2.42 -25.87 12.19
N THR A 91 -3.70 -25.73 11.82
CA THR A 91 -4.83 -26.51 12.38
C THR A 91 -5.33 -27.59 11.42
N GLY A 92 -4.92 -27.54 10.16
CA GLY A 92 -5.20 -28.52 9.13
C GLY A 92 -4.52 -28.14 7.81
N ASP A 93 -4.55 -29.04 6.84
CA ASP A 93 -3.94 -28.84 5.52
C ASP A 93 -4.52 -27.62 4.80
N LYS A 94 -5.85 -27.45 4.87
CA LYS A 94 -6.57 -26.33 4.23
C LYS A 94 -7.14 -25.39 5.28
N THR A 95 -6.83 -24.10 5.18
CA THR A 95 -7.31 -23.09 6.13
C THR A 95 -7.66 -21.77 5.46
N TYR A 96 -8.72 -21.12 5.92
CA TYR A 96 -9.12 -19.80 5.42
C TYR A 96 -8.28 -18.70 6.07
N GLN A 97 -7.63 -17.87 5.26
CA GLN A 97 -6.86 -16.71 5.71
C GLN A 97 -7.35 -15.44 5.03
N LYS A 98 -7.27 -14.31 5.74
CA LYS A 98 -7.74 -13.01 5.23
C LYS A 98 -6.90 -12.60 4.03
N VAL A 99 -7.55 -12.24 2.94
CA VAL A 99 -6.92 -11.73 1.71
C VAL A 99 -7.35 -10.32 1.33
N ALA A 100 -8.48 -9.83 1.85
CA ALA A 100 -8.90 -8.44 1.69
C ALA A 100 -9.81 -7.98 2.85
N GLU A 101 -9.86 -6.67 3.06
CA GLU A 101 -10.73 -6.00 4.04
C GLU A 101 -11.30 -4.72 3.42
N PHE A 102 -12.60 -4.48 3.61
CA PHE A 102 -13.35 -3.46 2.89
C PHE A 102 -13.99 -2.44 3.83
N ASN A 103 -13.40 -2.15 5.00
CA ASN A 103 -14.03 -1.30 6.03
C ASN A 103 -14.55 0.05 5.48
N LYS A 104 -13.79 0.72 4.59
CA LYS A 104 -14.18 2.00 3.97
C LYS A 104 -15.26 1.83 2.90
N LEU A 105 -15.23 0.73 2.14
CA LEU A 105 -16.12 0.46 1.01
C LEU A 105 -17.41 -0.27 1.40
N ALA A 106 -17.40 -0.97 2.54
CA ALA A 106 -18.53 -1.80 2.94
C ALA A 106 -19.83 -1.00 3.11
N PRO A 107 -19.85 0.19 3.74
CA PRO A 107 -21.08 0.97 3.87
C PRO A 107 -21.66 1.45 2.54
N ILE A 108 -20.80 1.75 1.55
CA ILE A 108 -21.19 2.42 0.31
C ILE A 108 -21.36 1.48 -0.89
N GLU A 109 -20.57 0.40 -0.97
CA GLU A 109 -20.53 -0.51 -2.13
C GLU A 109 -21.09 -1.91 -1.82
N ILE A 110 -21.00 -2.37 -0.56
CA ILE A 110 -21.32 -3.78 -0.23
C ILE A 110 -22.66 -3.90 0.50
N ARG A 111 -22.89 -3.11 1.56
CA ARG A 111 -24.13 -3.17 2.34
C ARG A 111 -25.38 -2.87 1.50
N PRO A 112 -25.38 -1.88 0.60
CA PRO A 112 -26.53 -1.66 -0.29
C PRO A 112 -26.88 -2.89 -1.13
N LEU A 113 -25.87 -3.64 -1.61
CA LEU A 113 -26.08 -4.89 -2.35
C LEU A 113 -26.65 -5.99 -1.47
N ILE A 114 -26.21 -6.10 -0.22
CA ILE A 114 -26.77 -7.09 0.72
C ILE A 114 -28.25 -6.81 0.99
N ASP A 115 -28.64 -5.53 1.08
CA ASP A 115 -29.99 -5.13 1.42
C ASP A 115 -30.95 -5.16 0.21
N GLN A 116 -30.43 -4.94 -1.01
CA GLN A 116 -31.25 -4.63 -2.19
C GLN A 116 -30.99 -5.53 -3.41
N ALA A 117 -29.95 -6.37 -3.39
CA ALA A 117 -29.50 -7.17 -4.53
C ALA A 117 -29.38 -8.66 -4.20
N SER A 118 -28.93 -9.46 -5.18
CA SER A 118 -28.76 -10.90 -5.00
C SER A 118 -27.45 -11.24 -4.25
N PRO A 119 -27.37 -12.39 -3.56
CA PRO A 119 -26.12 -12.87 -2.99
C PRO A 119 -24.96 -12.99 -3.99
N GLU A 120 -25.27 -13.28 -5.25
CA GLU A 120 -24.35 -13.35 -6.38
C GLU A 120 -23.73 -11.97 -6.67
N ASP A 121 -24.51 -10.90 -6.63
CA ASP A 121 -24.02 -9.53 -6.81
C ASP A 121 -23.02 -9.15 -5.71
N VAL A 122 -23.24 -9.62 -4.47
CA VAL A 122 -22.32 -9.39 -3.35
C VAL A 122 -20.98 -10.09 -3.60
N ILE A 123 -20.97 -11.37 -3.98
CA ILE A 123 -19.71 -12.10 -4.24
C ILE A 123 -18.98 -11.54 -5.46
N GLN A 124 -19.72 -11.07 -6.48
CA GLN A 124 -19.16 -10.38 -7.64
C GLN A 124 -18.44 -9.10 -7.21
N LYS A 125 -19.11 -8.24 -6.43
CA LYS A 125 -18.56 -6.96 -6.00
C LYS A 125 -17.33 -7.12 -5.11
N VAL A 126 -17.36 -7.99 -4.08
CA VAL A 126 -16.19 -8.16 -3.20
C VAL A 126 -15.00 -8.75 -3.93
N SER A 127 -15.24 -9.62 -4.92
CA SER A 127 -14.19 -10.19 -5.77
C SER A 127 -13.60 -9.14 -6.71
N GLN A 128 -14.44 -8.29 -7.31
CA GLN A 128 -14.00 -7.16 -8.13
C GLN A 128 -13.14 -6.19 -7.32
N LEU A 129 -13.59 -5.78 -6.12
CA LEU A 129 -12.84 -4.86 -5.25
C LEU A 129 -11.48 -5.43 -4.84
N ARG A 130 -11.38 -6.74 -4.54
CA ARG A 130 -10.08 -7.40 -4.28
C ARG A 130 -9.19 -7.34 -5.53
N ASN A 131 -9.72 -7.69 -6.69
CA ASN A 131 -8.95 -7.70 -7.94
C ASN A 131 -8.47 -6.30 -8.31
N ASP A 132 -9.32 -5.27 -8.17
CA ASP A 132 -8.97 -3.88 -8.43
C ASP A 132 -7.79 -3.41 -7.56
N ARG A 133 -7.81 -3.80 -6.28
CA ARG A 133 -6.73 -3.48 -5.34
C ARG A 133 -5.41 -4.14 -5.74
N ILE A 134 -5.44 -5.43 -6.08
CA ILE A 134 -4.25 -6.15 -6.55
C ILE A 134 -3.74 -5.55 -7.85
N LEU A 135 -4.62 -5.29 -8.81
CA LEU A 135 -4.27 -4.72 -10.12
C LEU A 135 -3.68 -3.31 -9.99
N LEU A 136 -4.17 -2.50 -9.06
CA LEU A 136 -3.58 -1.21 -8.72
C LEU A 136 -2.10 -1.36 -8.34
N ASP A 137 -1.80 -2.25 -7.39
CA ASP A 137 -0.42 -2.43 -6.91
C ASP A 137 0.47 -3.12 -7.93
N LYS A 138 -0.06 -4.09 -8.69
CA LYS A 138 0.68 -4.68 -9.83
C LYS A 138 1.13 -3.62 -10.81
N ARG A 139 0.27 -2.64 -11.11
CA ARG A 139 0.59 -1.52 -11.99
C ARG A 139 1.54 -0.51 -11.33
N LEU A 140 1.29 -0.15 -10.08
CA LEU A 140 2.09 0.80 -9.30
C LEU A 140 3.56 0.35 -9.19
N TYR A 141 3.76 -0.93 -8.88
CA TYR A 141 5.08 -1.52 -8.68
C TYR A 141 5.58 -2.31 -9.90
N ASN A 142 4.83 -2.31 -11.00
CA ASN A 142 5.15 -3.02 -12.24
C ASN A 142 5.52 -4.51 -12.01
N THR A 143 4.71 -5.22 -11.23
CA THR A 143 4.97 -6.63 -10.91
C THR A 143 4.41 -7.56 -12.00
N LYS A 144 5.25 -8.51 -12.44
CA LYS A 144 4.84 -9.51 -13.45
C LYS A 144 4.38 -10.82 -12.83
N LYS A 145 4.84 -11.08 -11.61
CA LYS A 145 4.55 -12.30 -10.86
C LYS A 145 4.40 -11.93 -9.40
N ASP A 146 3.40 -12.48 -8.74
CA ASP A 146 3.16 -12.24 -7.32
C ASP A 146 2.91 -13.57 -6.61
N ILE A 147 3.35 -13.65 -5.36
CA ILE A 147 3.21 -14.84 -4.54
C ILE A 147 2.71 -14.49 -3.15
N TYR A 148 2.05 -15.46 -2.52
CA TYR A 148 2.01 -15.52 -1.07
C TYR A 148 3.20 -16.32 -0.57
N HIS A 149 3.95 -15.77 0.37
CA HIS A 149 4.94 -16.48 1.18
C HIS A 149 4.42 -16.56 2.60
N TYR A 150 4.29 -17.77 3.15
CA TYR A 150 3.66 -17.93 4.45
C TYR A 150 4.25 -19.00 5.33
N ILE A 151 4.20 -18.71 6.63
CA ILE A 151 4.71 -19.55 7.70
C ILE A 151 3.54 -20.17 8.46
N THR A 152 3.37 -21.48 8.35
CA THR A 152 2.42 -22.23 9.19
C THR A 152 3.12 -22.84 10.40
N ARG A 153 2.52 -22.71 11.58
CA ARG A 153 3.13 -23.07 12.86
C ARG A 153 2.50 -24.34 13.40
N ASN A 154 3.27 -25.43 13.40
CA ASN A 154 2.84 -26.75 13.83
C ASN A 154 3.63 -27.19 15.07
N ASP A 155 3.33 -28.36 15.62
CA ASP A 155 3.99 -28.84 16.82
C ASP A 155 5.51 -28.96 16.62
N ASN A 156 6.27 -28.13 17.33
CA ASN A 156 7.73 -28.02 17.29
C ASN A 156 8.33 -27.75 15.90
N GLU A 157 7.55 -27.19 14.98
CA GLU A 157 8.04 -26.83 13.64
C GLU A 157 7.32 -25.59 13.09
N MET A 158 8.02 -24.87 12.22
CA MET A 158 7.42 -23.90 11.30
C MET A 158 7.61 -24.42 9.86
N ASN A 159 6.58 -24.30 9.04
CA ASN A 159 6.62 -24.71 7.64
C ASN A 159 6.60 -23.48 6.74
N ILE A 160 7.60 -23.37 5.86
CA ILE A 160 7.67 -22.37 4.80
C ILE A 160 6.93 -22.90 3.59
N VAL A 161 5.98 -22.13 3.09
CA VAL A 161 5.13 -22.47 1.95
C VAL A 161 4.98 -21.24 1.06
N GLU A 162 4.88 -21.46 -0.25
CA GLU A 162 4.53 -20.41 -1.21
C GLU A 162 3.38 -20.87 -2.10
N SER A 163 2.52 -19.93 -2.48
CA SER A 163 1.49 -20.13 -3.49
C SER A 163 1.40 -18.90 -4.38
N ASN A 164 0.76 -19.05 -5.54
CA ASN A 164 0.48 -17.90 -6.39
C ASN A 164 -0.46 -16.91 -5.68
N TYR A 165 -0.27 -15.63 -5.99
CA TYR A 165 -1.16 -14.54 -5.58
C TYR A 165 -2.10 -14.20 -6.75
N ASP A 166 -3.05 -15.10 -7.02
CA ASP A 166 -3.91 -15.01 -8.20
C ASP A 166 -5.08 -14.03 -8.02
N LEU A 167 -5.53 -13.45 -9.14
CA LEU A 167 -6.80 -12.74 -9.23
C LEU A 167 -7.97 -13.74 -9.17
N VAL A 168 -9.08 -13.31 -8.58
CA VAL A 168 -10.33 -14.09 -8.57
C VAL A 168 -10.88 -14.18 -10.01
N GLN A 169 -11.29 -15.37 -10.44
CA GLN A 169 -11.91 -15.58 -11.76
C GLN A 169 -13.37 -15.13 -11.77
N LEU A 170 -13.60 -13.85 -12.09
CA LEU A 170 -14.92 -13.22 -12.00
C LEU A 170 -16.01 -13.90 -12.86
N ASP A 171 -15.64 -14.42 -14.03
CA ASP A 171 -16.58 -15.08 -14.95
C ASP A 171 -16.94 -16.52 -14.52
N SER A 172 -16.31 -17.03 -13.46
CA SER A 172 -16.46 -18.41 -12.97
C SER A 172 -16.92 -18.46 -11.51
N LEU A 173 -17.44 -17.34 -10.99
CA LEU A 173 -17.93 -17.27 -9.62
C LEU A 173 -19.20 -18.10 -9.43
N GLU A 174 -19.15 -18.99 -8.45
CA GLU A 174 -20.28 -19.84 -8.05
C GLU A 174 -20.52 -19.69 -6.54
N LEU A 175 -21.74 -19.26 -6.19
CA LEU A 175 -22.18 -19.21 -4.80
C LEU A 175 -22.46 -20.63 -4.29
N ILE A 176 -21.77 -21.04 -3.24
CA ILE A 176 -21.96 -22.34 -2.60
C ILE A 176 -23.04 -22.24 -1.51
N LYS A 177 -22.95 -21.21 -0.67
CA LYS A 177 -23.89 -20.99 0.44
C LYS A 177 -23.86 -19.55 0.92
N SER A 178 -25.00 -19.00 1.30
CA SER A 178 -25.09 -17.76 2.07
C SER A 178 -26.15 -17.83 3.17
N ASP A 179 -25.91 -17.14 4.28
CA ASP A 179 -26.91 -16.84 5.33
C ASP A 179 -27.17 -15.34 5.49
N GLY A 180 -26.72 -14.53 4.52
CA GLY A 180 -26.78 -13.06 4.53
C GLY A 180 -25.72 -12.40 5.44
N LYS A 181 -25.07 -13.15 6.33
CA LYS A 181 -23.96 -12.67 7.18
C LYS A 181 -22.60 -13.21 6.72
N THR A 182 -22.63 -14.38 6.09
CA THR A 182 -21.49 -15.11 5.56
C THR A 182 -21.83 -15.60 4.15
N PHE A 183 -20.93 -15.36 3.20
CA PHE A 183 -21.02 -15.87 1.83
C PHE A 183 -19.85 -16.83 1.60
N ILE A 184 -20.14 -18.04 1.13
CA ILE A 184 -19.17 -19.06 0.77
C ILE A 184 -19.32 -19.30 -0.73
N PHE A 185 -18.22 -19.19 -1.46
CA PHE A 185 -18.23 -19.25 -2.92
C PHE A 185 -16.88 -19.74 -3.45
N THR A 186 -16.85 -20.11 -4.72
CA THR A 186 -15.64 -20.50 -5.45
C THR A 186 -15.58 -19.75 -6.76
N ASP A 187 -14.39 -19.61 -7.34
CA ASP A 187 -14.18 -19.14 -8.71
C ASP A 187 -13.78 -20.30 -9.67
N GLY A 188 -13.99 -21.55 -9.23
CA GLY A 188 -13.58 -22.77 -9.92
C GLY A 188 -12.12 -23.18 -9.69
N ILE A 189 -11.28 -22.29 -9.13
CA ILE A 189 -9.86 -22.55 -8.84
C ILE A 189 -9.62 -22.54 -7.32
N ARG A 190 -10.16 -21.53 -6.63
CA ARG A 190 -9.98 -21.26 -5.21
C ARG A 190 -11.33 -21.23 -4.50
N ASN A 191 -11.29 -21.39 -3.19
CA ASN A 191 -12.46 -21.29 -2.32
C ASN A 191 -12.37 -20.03 -1.47
N TYR A 192 -13.49 -19.34 -1.33
CA TYR A 192 -13.59 -18.06 -0.66
C TYR A 192 -14.69 -18.03 0.39
N LYS A 193 -14.50 -17.16 1.37
CA LYS A 193 -15.50 -16.86 2.39
C LYS A 193 -15.49 -15.37 2.71
N PHE A 194 -16.64 -14.72 2.60
CA PHE A 194 -16.81 -13.32 2.97
C PHE A 194 -17.65 -13.19 4.24
N TYR A 195 -17.13 -12.46 5.24
CA TYR A 195 -17.85 -12.12 6.47
C TYR A 195 -18.29 -10.66 6.44
N VAL A 196 -19.61 -10.45 6.45
CA VAL A 196 -20.21 -9.10 6.41
C VAL A 196 -19.85 -8.28 7.64
N SER A 197 -19.95 -8.87 8.84
CA SER A 197 -19.74 -8.14 10.10
C SER A 197 -18.33 -7.57 10.25
N LYS A 198 -17.35 -8.20 9.59
CA LYS A 198 -15.95 -7.76 9.59
C LYS A 198 -15.55 -7.06 8.30
N SER A 199 -16.41 -7.06 7.28
CA SER A 199 -16.07 -6.63 5.92
C SER A 199 -14.81 -7.31 5.39
N VAL A 200 -14.63 -8.60 5.68
CA VAL A 200 -13.40 -9.36 5.40
C VAL A 200 -13.65 -10.50 4.43
N LEU A 201 -12.84 -10.56 3.37
CA LEU A 201 -12.76 -11.68 2.44
C LEU A 201 -11.59 -12.59 2.82
N LEU A 202 -11.87 -13.88 2.91
CA LEU A 202 -10.91 -14.95 3.15
C LEU A 202 -10.80 -15.84 1.93
N GLU A 203 -9.61 -16.38 1.72
CA GLU A 203 -9.29 -17.41 0.72
C GLU A 203 -8.78 -18.65 1.44
N GLU A 204 -9.06 -19.83 0.90
CA GLU A 204 -8.55 -21.11 1.40
C GLU A 204 -7.12 -21.36 0.90
N PHE A 205 -6.17 -21.43 1.84
CA PHE A 205 -4.76 -21.75 1.60
C PHE A 205 -4.48 -23.22 1.88
N ASP A 206 -3.59 -23.82 1.09
CA ASP A 206 -3.16 -25.22 1.20
C ASP A 206 -1.70 -25.29 1.72
N ALA A 207 -1.55 -25.78 2.94
CA ALA A 207 -0.28 -26.05 3.60
C ALA A 207 -0.06 -27.55 3.83
N SER A 208 -0.66 -28.41 3.00
CA SER A 208 -0.44 -29.86 3.03
C SER A 208 1.01 -30.23 2.77
N LYS A 209 1.42 -31.42 3.20
CA LYS A 209 2.81 -31.90 3.11
C LYS A 209 3.48 -31.67 1.73
N PRO A 210 2.82 -31.89 0.58
CA PRO A 210 3.44 -31.65 -0.73
C PRO A 210 3.71 -30.17 -1.05
N GLN A 211 3.00 -29.23 -0.41
CA GLN A 211 3.20 -27.79 -0.61
C GLN A 211 4.34 -27.23 0.24
N ILE A 212 4.74 -27.95 1.30
CA ILE A 212 5.79 -27.49 2.20
C ILE A 212 7.14 -27.47 1.47
N ILE A 213 7.70 -26.28 1.32
CA ILE A 213 8.99 -26.05 0.67
C ILE A 213 10.12 -26.38 1.64
N THR A 214 10.00 -25.90 2.87
CA THR A 214 11.02 -26.09 3.91
C THR A 214 10.37 -26.25 5.27
N LYS A 215 10.81 -27.27 6.00
CA LYS A 215 10.47 -27.48 7.40
C LYS A 215 11.56 -26.92 8.28
N VAL A 216 11.19 -26.09 9.24
CA VAL A 216 12.10 -25.50 10.22
C VAL A 216 11.78 -26.13 11.58
N PRO A 217 12.59 -27.08 12.06
CA PRO A 217 12.45 -27.60 13.42
C PRO A 217 12.67 -26.49 14.43
N ILE A 218 11.76 -26.38 15.41
CA ILE A 218 11.80 -25.39 16.47
C ILE A 218 11.93 -26.08 17.81
N LEU A 219 12.95 -25.69 18.56
CA LEU A 219 13.09 -26.00 19.98
C LEU A 219 12.65 -24.77 20.77
N GLN A 220 11.51 -24.86 21.46
CA GLN A 220 11.08 -23.81 22.38
C GLN A 220 11.94 -23.86 23.64
N PHE A 221 12.38 -22.71 24.14
CA PHE A 221 13.10 -22.61 25.40
C PHE A 221 12.10 -22.47 26.56
N ASP A 222 12.33 -23.21 27.64
CA ASP A 222 11.43 -23.19 28.81
C ASP A 222 11.44 -21.83 29.49
N ASP A 223 12.64 -21.26 29.69
CA ASP A 223 12.84 -19.91 30.23
C ASP A 223 13.56 -19.00 29.21
N PRO A 224 12.82 -18.36 28.30
CA PRO A 224 13.41 -17.47 27.29
C PRO A 224 13.94 -16.14 27.87
N PHE A 225 13.66 -15.80 29.14
CA PHE A 225 14.22 -14.60 29.77
C PHE A 225 15.73 -14.72 29.98
N GLU A 226 16.24 -15.93 30.24
CA GLU A 226 17.68 -16.17 30.34
C GLU A 226 18.41 -15.92 29.02
N LEU A 227 17.76 -16.14 27.87
CA LEU A 227 18.32 -15.78 26.57
C LEU A 227 18.37 -14.27 26.37
N ILE A 228 17.30 -13.55 26.71
CA ILE A 228 17.27 -12.08 26.58
C ILE A 228 18.31 -11.41 27.48
N LYS A 229 18.54 -11.95 28.67
CA LYS A 229 19.53 -11.44 29.62
C LYS A 229 20.96 -11.44 29.07
N MET A 230 21.25 -12.26 28.06
CA MET A 230 22.55 -12.29 27.39
C MET A 230 22.74 -11.14 26.38
N ILE A 231 21.67 -10.42 26.02
CA ILE A 231 21.72 -9.33 25.04
C ILE A 231 22.37 -8.10 25.68
N GLN A 232 23.49 -7.67 25.14
CA GLN A 232 24.10 -6.39 25.49
C GLN A 232 23.38 -5.26 24.74
N LEU A 233 22.76 -4.35 25.49
CA LEU A 233 22.10 -3.19 24.90
C LEU A 233 23.16 -2.19 24.42
N PRO A 234 23.09 -1.71 23.16
CA PRO A 234 23.95 -0.63 22.72
C PRO A 234 23.64 0.65 23.51
N THR A 235 24.66 1.44 23.79
CA THR A 235 24.48 2.79 24.33
C THR A 235 23.80 3.62 23.24
N LEU A 236 22.68 4.27 23.57
CA LEU A 236 21.89 5.07 22.62
C LEU A 236 22.79 6.13 21.95
N SER A 237 23.21 5.88 20.72
CA SER A 237 23.73 6.90 19.82
C SER A 237 23.00 6.81 18.49
N GLU A 238 22.54 7.98 18.05
CA GLU A 238 21.75 8.26 16.85
C GLU A 238 20.22 8.21 17.04
N GLN A 239 19.68 9.42 17.17
CA GLN A 239 18.28 9.69 16.83
C GLN A 239 18.07 9.32 15.35
N PRO A 240 17.04 8.54 15.00
CA PRO A 240 16.76 8.23 13.61
C PRO A 240 16.56 9.52 12.81
N LYS A 241 17.19 9.60 11.63
CA LYS A 241 17.02 10.71 10.70
C LYS A 241 15.55 10.77 10.29
N VAL A 242 14.83 11.78 10.77
CA VAL A 242 13.43 12.02 10.36
C VAL A 242 13.43 12.43 8.90
N GLU A 243 12.81 11.64 8.03
CA GLU A 243 12.67 11.96 6.62
C GLU A 243 11.70 13.14 6.44
N GLU A 244 12.15 14.19 5.74
CA GLU A 244 11.29 15.32 5.39
C GLU A 244 10.23 14.87 4.35
N THR A 245 8.95 14.89 4.74
CA THR A 245 7.84 14.40 3.92
C THR A 245 6.67 15.39 3.89
N ILE A 246 6.04 15.54 2.72
CA ILE A 246 4.75 16.22 2.54
C ILE A 246 3.74 15.31 1.84
N TYR A 247 2.45 15.61 1.98
CA TYR A 247 1.38 14.97 1.22
C TYR A 247 0.70 15.99 0.31
N LEU A 248 0.37 15.59 -0.91
CA LEU A 248 -0.30 16.42 -1.91
C LEU A 248 -1.61 15.74 -2.34
N PRO A 249 -2.77 16.40 -2.23
CA PRO A 249 -4.05 15.78 -2.59
C PRO A 249 -4.18 15.65 -4.12
N ILE A 250 -4.77 14.54 -4.57
CA ILE A 250 -5.14 14.34 -5.98
C ILE A 250 -6.41 15.14 -6.33
N TYR A 251 -7.19 15.50 -5.30
CA TYR A 251 -8.38 16.33 -5.34
C TYR A 251 -8.09 17.77 -4.87
N SER A 252 -9.09 18.64 -4.96
CA SER A 252 -9.03 20.01 -4.46
C SER A 252 -9.21 20.07 -2.94
N ASP A 253 -8.18 20.52 -2.21
CA ASP A 253 -8.20 20.65 -0.74
C ASP A 253 -9.36 21.52 -0.23
N ASN A 254 -9.82 22.50 -1.02
CA ASN A 254 -10.86 23.45 -0.60
C ASN A 254 -12.27 22.86 -0.50
N ASP A 255 -12.62 21.94 -1.40
CA ASP A 255 -13.99 21.46 -1.61
C ASP A 255 -14.11 19.95 -1.72
N TRP A 256 -13.02 19.19 -1.56
CA TRP A 256 -13.01 17.72 -1.58
C TRP A 256 -13.52 17.14 -2.92
N LYS A 257 -13.15 17.79 -4.03
CA LYS A 257 -13.59 17.36 -5.37
C LYS A 257 -12.41 17.14 -6.30
N VAL A 258 -12.49 16.09 -7.12
CA VAL A 258 -11.69 15.99 -8.33
C VAL A 258 -12.35 16.88 -9.38
N ASN A 259 -11.74 18.03 -9.66
CA ASN A 259 -12.25 18.98 -10.64
C ASN A 259 -12.16 18.42 -12.06
N GLU A 260 -13.17 18.66 -12.89
CA GLU A 260 -13.25 18.09 -14.24
C GLU A 260 -12.25 18.66 -15.24
N LYS A 261 -11.62 19.82 -14.97
CA LYS A 261 -10.77 20.56 -15.92
C LYS A 261 -9.45 21.08 -15.32
N SER A 262 -9.01 20.50 -14.20
CA SER A 262 -7.77 20.95 -13.53
C SER A 262 -7.08 19.80 -12.81
N GLY A 263 -5.84 20.02 -12.37
CA GLY A 263 -5.02 18.99 -11.72
C GLY A 263 -4.86 17.78 -12.64
N PHE A 264 -5.38 16.64 -12.20
CA PHE A 264 -5.35 15.38 -12.94
C PHE A 264 -6.31 15.31 -14.15
N ASN A 265 -7.34 16.15 -14.21
CA ASN A 265 -8.19 16.27 -15.41
C ASN A 265 -7.84 17.50 -16.27
N ALA A 266 -6.60 18.02 -16.20
CA ALA A 266 -6.20 19.20 -16.96
C ALA A 266 -6.27 19.01 -18.48
N TRP A 267 -6.15 17.77 -18.97
CA TRP A 267 -6.37 17.39 -20.37
C TRP A 267 -7.78 17.76 -20.89
N ASN A 268 -8.76 17.93 -20.01
CA ASN A 268 -10.14 18.29 -20.33
C ASN A 268 -10.39 19.81 -20.31
N ALA A 269 -9.37 20.61 -19.98
CA ALA A 269 -9.47 22.06 -20.01
C ALA A 269 -9.52 22.61 -21.43
N ALA A 270 -9.93 23.89 -21.56
CA ALA A 270 -9.93 24.59 -22.84
C ALA A 270 -8.54 24.56 -23.51
N PRO A 271 -8.48 24.59 -24.85
CA PRO A 271 -7.23 24.62 -25.62
C PRO A 271 -6.23 25.67 -25.11
N LYS A 272 -4.94 25.33 -25.14
CA LYS A 272 -3.86 26.22 -24.64
C LYS A 272 -3.82 27.56 -25.38
N ASN A 273 -4.18 27.55 -26.66
CA ASN A 273 -4.22 28.75 -27.50
C ASN A 273 -5.66 29.23 -27.65
N LYS A 274 -5.91 30.49 -27.28
CA LYS A 274 -7.23 31.12 -27.42
C LYS A 274 -7.68 31.05 -28.89
N GLY A 275 -8.87 30.53 -29.13
CA GLY A 275 -9.44 30.37 -30.48
C GLY A 275 -8.95 29.13 -31.25
N SER A 276 -8.10 28.29 -30.66
CA SER A 276 -7.80 26.97 -31.20
C SER A 276 -8.92 25.97 -30.86
N ASN A 277 -9.16 25.01 -31.77
CA ASN A 277 -10.00 23.83 -31.53
C ASN A 277 -9.18 22.58 -31.18
N THR A 278 -7.86 22.71 -31.04
CA THR A 278 -6.98 21.60 -30.69
C THR A 278 -7.10 21.28 -29.21
N ASN A 279 -7.61 20.09 -28.91
CA ASN A 279 -7.67 19.58 -27.55
C ASN A 279 -6.26 19.51 -26.94
N ARG A 280 -6.18 19.69 -25.62
CA ARG A 280 -4.94 19.42 -24.87
C ARG A 280 -4.51 17.97 -25.05
N PRO A 281 -3.22 17.65 -25.05
CA PRO A 281 -2.73 16.27 -25.08
C PRO A 281 -3.43 15.36 -24.07
N ASP A 282 -3.62 14.10 -24.46
CA ASP A 282 -4.14 13.09 -23.55
C ASP A 282 -3.23 12.97 -22.33
N PHE A 283 -3.85 12.80 -21.16
CA PHE A 283 -3.17 12.70 -19.87
C PHE A 283 -2.31 13.91 -19.49
N GLU A 284 -2.49 15.09 -20.12
CA GLU A 284 -1.94 16.33 -19.56
C GLU A 284 -2.48 16.55 -18.14
N ALA A 285 -1.57 16.57 -17.15
CA ALA A 285 -1.92 16.69 -15.75
C ALA A 285 -0.82 17.42 -14.96
N TYR A 286 -1.17 17.82 -13.74
CA TYR A 286 -0.24 18.31 -12.74
C TYR A 286 -0.73 17.96 -11.33
N VAL A 287 0.17 17.83 -10.35
CA VAL A 287 -0.23 17.70 -8.95
C VAL A 287 -0.51 19.08 -8.38
N PRO A 288 -1.72 19.35 -7.87
CA PRO A 288 -2.00 20.58 -7.15
C PRO A 288 -1.18 20.65 -5.87
N ILE A 289 -0.56 21.79 -5.61
CA ILE A 289 0.08 22.09 -4.33
C ILE A 289 -0.72 23.20 -3.66
N PRO A 290 -1.49 22.89 -2.60
CA PRO A 290 -2.15 23.92 -1.80
C PRO A 290 -1.12 24.95 -1.29
N ALA A 291 -1.39 26.23 -1.48
CA ALA A 291 -0.43 27.30 -1.20
C ALA A 291 0.04 27.32 0.26
N TRP A 292 -0.81 26.89 1.20
CA TRP A 292 -0.45 26.76 2.61
C TRP A 292 0.76 25.84 2.84
N ILE A 293 0.96 24.82 2.00
CA ILE A 293 2.11 23.90 2.11
C ILE A 293 3.41 24.67 1.93
N HIS A 294 3.48 25.60 0.98
CA HIS A 294 4.66 26.44 0.78
C HIS A 294 4.88 27.44 1.93
N HIS A 295 3.83 27.84 2.65
CA HIS A 295 4.01 28.65 3.86
C HIS A 295 4.57 27.84 5.03
N VAL A 296 4.18 26.57 5.15
CA VAL A 296 4.62 25.68 6.24
C VAL A 296 5.99 25.05 5.95
N PHE A 297 6.28 24.75 4.69
CA PHE A 297 7.49 24.08 4.22
C PHE A 297 8.15 24.86 3.06
N PRO A 298 8.60 26.11 3.29
CA PRO A 298 9.00 27.03 2.22
C PRO A 298 10.13 26.53 1.33
N ASN A 299 11.09 25.77 1.87
CA ASN A 299 12.25 25.28 1.14
C ASN A 299 12.21 23.76 0.91
N PHE A 300 11.02 23.14 0.95
CA PHE A 300 10.89 21.69 0.75
C PHE A 300 11.52 21.26 -0.57
N PHE A 301 11.24 21.99 -1.66
CA PHE A 301 11.80 21.75 -2.99
C PHE A 301 13.17 22.42 -3.23
N GLY A 302 13.85 22.86 -2.16
CA GLY A 302 15.18 23.49 -2.25
C GLY A 302 15.18 25.00 -2.53
N PHE A 303 14.00 25.61 -2.72
CA PHE A 303 13.81 27.05 -2.94
C PHE A 303 12.42 27.49 -2.46
N ASN A 304 12.21 28.80 -2.30
CA ASN A 304 10.93 29.36 -1.93
C ASN A 304 9.99 29.49 -3.13
N ALA A 305 9.04 28.55 -3.26
CA ALA A 305 8.10 28.52 -4.38
C ALA A 305 7.11 29.70 -4.42
N LEU A 306 6.94 30.44 -3.32
CA LEU A 306 6.13 31.66 -3.29
C LEU A 306 6.89 32.86 -3.86
N ASP A 307 8.23 32.86 -3.81
CA ASP A 307 9.04 33.88 -4.47
C ASP A 307 9.06 33.63 -5.98
N LYS A 308 8.55 34.62 -6.74
CA LYS A 308 8.47 34.52 -8.21
C LYS A 308 9.84 34.45 -8.88
N ARG A 309 10.86 35.11 -8.34
CA ARG A 309 12.21 35.10 -8.90
C ARG A 309 12.87 33.75 -8.68
N GLU A 310 12.83 33.21 -7.46
CA GLU A 310 13.36 31.87 -7.17
C GLU A 310 12.63 30.79 -7.97
N ARG A 311 11.30 30.83 -8.03
CA ARG A 311 10.51 29.86 -8.82
C ARG A 311 10.79 29.93 -10.32
N ASN A 312 11.05 31.11 -10.88
CA ASN A 312 11.37 31.23 -12.31
C ASN A 312 12.81 30.81 -12.62
N ALA A 313 13.70 30.80 -11.62
CA ALA A 313 15.09 30.40 -11.74
C ALA A 313 15.33 28.95 -11.31
N SER A 314 14.31 28.22 -10.87
CA SER A 314 14.45 26.84 -10.41
C SER A 314 14.65 25.87 -11.57
N ASP A 315 15.54 24.91 -11.35
CA ASP A 315 15.80 23.82 -12.27
C ASP A 315 14.85 22.63 -12.04
N TYR A 316 14.86 21.69 -12.98
CA TYR A 316 14.20 20.40 -12.80
C TYR A 316 14.85 19.59 -11.69
N PHE A 317 14.03 18.81 -10.97
CA PHE A 317 14.48 17.80 -10.01
C PHE A 317 14.03 16.41 -10.42
N SER A 318 14.72 15.39 -9.90
CA SER A 318 14.42 13.97 -10.15
C SER A 318 13.31 13.49 -9.23
N LEU A 319 12.27 12.91 -9.82
CA LEU A 319 11.16 12.28 -9.14
C LEU A 319 11.22 10.76 -9.36
N HIS A 320 11.51 10.02 -8.29
CA HIS A 320 11.67 8.57 -8.28
C HIS A 320 10.29 7.92 -8.09
N LEU A 321 9.84 7.17 -9.10
CA LEU A 321 8.57 6.45 -9.11
C LEU A 321 8.70 5.08 -8.41
N PRO A 322 7.59 4.50 -7.90
CA PRO A 322 7.61 3.20 -7.22
C PRO A 322 7.99 2.02 -8.13
N ASP A 323 7.82 2.14 -9.45
CA ASP A 323 8.26 1.14 -10.42
C ASP A 323 9.78 1.20 -10.72
N GLY A 324 10.49 2.14 -10.10
CA GLY A 324 11.93 2.37 -10.28
C GLY A 324 12.29 3.34 -11.42
N LYS A 325 11.32 3.88 -12.17
CA LYS A 325 11.59 4.93 -13.16
C LYS A 325 11.91 6.25 -12.46
N ILE A 326 12.72 7.08 -13.13
CA ILE A 326 13.03 8.45 -12.69
C ILE A 326 12.51 9.41 -13.75
N ILE A 327 11.72 10.40 -13.33
CA ILE A 327 11.15 11.42 -14.22
C ILE A 327 11.52 12.83 -13.75
N ASN A 328 11.69 13.75 -14.69
CA ASN A 328 12.02 15.15 -14.38
C ASN A 328 10.75 15.93 -14.03
N ALA A 329 10.76 16.59 -12.87
CA ALA A 329 9.67 17.39 -12.36
C ALA A 329 10.11 18.82 -12.01
N ILE A 330 9.16 19.75 -11.97
CA ILE A 330 9.38 21.17 -11.66
C ILE A 330 8.14 21.78 -10.99
N ILE A 331 8.34 22.75 -10.11
CA ILE A 331 7.27 23.53 -9.48
C ILE A 331 7.02 24.81 -10.30
N THR A 332 5.79 25.00 -10.77
CA THR A 332 5.43 26.07 -11.71
C THR A 332 4.11 26.73 -11.35
N GLN A 333 3.66 27.66 -12.20
CA GLN A 333 2.47 28.49 -12.07
C GLN A 333 2.51 29.47 -10.88
N ASP A 334 1.54 30.38 -10.84
CA ASP A 334 1.44 31.36 -9.75
C ASP A 334 1.37 30.67 -8.39
N ASN A 335 2.13 31.21 -7.44
CA ASN A 335 2.31 30.69 -6.08
C ASN A 335 2.83 29.26 -6.00
N GLY A 336 3.48 28.75 -7.06
CA GLY A 336 4.04 27.39 -7.07
C GLY A 336 2.98 26.30 -6.94
N LYS A 337 1.75 26.56 -7.37
CA LYS A 337 0.58 25.69 -7.14
C LYS A 337 0.58 24.38 -7.93
N SER A 338 1.61 24.12 -8.73
CA SER A 338 1.62 23.04 -9.71
C SER A 338 2.96 22.33 -9.76
N LEU A 339 2.98 21.05 -9.39
CA LEU A 339 4.07 20.13 -9.69
C LEU A 339 3.81 19.49 -11.06
N GLN A 340 4.70 19.73 -12.01
CA GLN A 340 4.58 19.27 -13.38
C GLN A 340 5.79 18.44 -13.80
N THR A 341 5.65 17.71 -14.89
CA THR A 341 6.74 16.97 -15.54
C THR A 341 7.00 17.51 -16.94
N ASN A 342 8.13 17.14 -17.53
CA ASN A 342 8.44 17.46 -18.92
C ASN A 342 8.72 16.17 -19.72
N PRO A 343 7.86 15.79 -20.68
CA PRO A 343 6.57 16.40 -21.04
C PRO A 343 5.51 16.34 -19.93
N GLN A 344 4.56 17.29 -19.93
CA GLN A 344 3.49 17.42 -18.90
C GLN A 344 2.57 16.19 -18.81
N SER A 345 2.53 15.36 -19.84
CA SER A 345 1.73 14.14 -19.85
C SER A 345 2.41 12.95 -19.16
N ILE A 346 3.71 13.00 -18.81
CA ILE A 346 4.39 11.85 -18.19
C ILE A 346 3.72 11.48 -16.87
N LEU A 347 3.62 12.43 -15.95
CA LEU A 347 3.03 12.17 -14.63
C LEU A 347 1.56 11.78 -14.74
N GLY A 348 0.80 12.47 -15.60
CA GLY A 348 -0.60 12.17 -15.81
C GLY A 348 -0.81 10.80 -16.43
N LYS A 349 0.00 10.40 -17.41
CA LYS A 349 -0.06 9.06 -18.00
C LYS A 349 0.27 8.00 -16.96
N TRP A 350 1.32 8.21 -16.17
CA TRP A 350 1.67 7.28 -15.09
C TRP A 350 0.52 7.09 -14.11
N ILE A 351 -0.02 8.18 -13.53
CA ILE A 351 -1.08 8.05 -12.52
C ILE A 351 -2.41 7.60 -13.12
N LEU A 352 -2.89 8.27 -14.18
CA LEU A 352 -4.24 8.06 -14.70
C LEU A 352 -4.37 6.76 -15.48
N HIS A 353 -3.45 6.54 -16.41
CA HIS A 353 -3.51 5.39 -17.31
C HIS A 353 -2.78 4.21 -16.71
N ASP A 354 -1.49 4.38 -16.41
CA ASP A 354 -0.66 3.23 -16.03
C ASP A 354 -1.07 2.69 -14.65
N VAL A 355 -1.47 3.54 -13.69
CA VAL A 355 -1.79 3.10 -12.32
C VAL A 355 -3.30 3.00 -12.05
N PHE A 356 -4.10 4.02 -12.40
CA PHE A 356 -5.55 4.02 -12.15
C PHE A 356 -6.40 3.33 -13.21
N ASP A 357 -5.77 2.91 -14.32
CA ASP A 357 -6.42 2.18 -15.43
C ASP A 357 -7.57 2.95 -16.08
N LEU A 358 -7.40 4.27 -16.19
CA LEU A 358 -8.32 5.14 -16.90
C LEU A 358 -7.94 5.20 -18.38
N GLN A 359 -8.93 5.04 -19.25
CA GLN A 359 -8.76 5.22 -20.68
C GLN A 359 -8.47 6.68 -21.01
N ALA A 360 -7.89 6.91 -22.19
CA ALA A 360 -7.71 8.27 -22.69
C ALA A 360 -9.07 8.99 -22.71
N ARG A 361 -9.09 10.21 -22.18
CA ARG A 361 -10.31 11.04 -22.03
C ARG A 361 -11.36 10.53 -21.05
N GLN A 362 -11.05 9.54 -20.22
CA GLN A 362 -11.89 9.17 -19.08
C GLN A 362 -11.58 10.09 -17.89
N LEU A 363 -12.63 10.67 -17.28
CA LEU A 363 -12.47 11.54 -16.11
C LEU A 363 -12.06 10.73 -14.88
N LEU A 364 -11.07 11.23 -14.14
CA LEU A 364 -10.83 10.81 -12.77
C LEU A 364 -11.91 11.42 -11.87
N THR A 365 -12.50 10.61 -11.00
CA THR A 365 -13.56 11.00 -10.05
C THR A 365 -13.15 10.71 -8.61
N MET A 366 -13.83 11.34 -7.65
CA MET A 366 -13.65 10.99 -6.23
C MET A 366 -14.04 9.54 -5.93
N SER A 367 -15.10 8.99 -6.56
CA SER A 367 -15.49 7.60 -6.30
C SER A 367 -14.40 6.64 -6.76
N ARG A 368 -13.75 6.90 -7.91
CA ARG A 368 -12.63 6.08 -8.37
C ARG A 368 -11.45 6.08 -7.41
N LEU A 369 -11.12 7.24 -6.82
CA LEU A 369 -10.08 7.33 -5.79
C LEU A 369 -10.44 6.51 -4.54
N ILE A 370 -11.69 6.60 -4.08
CA ILE A 370 -12.21 5.86 -2.93
C ILE A 370 -12.20 4.34 -3.21
N GLU A 371 -12.71 3.90 -4.37
CA GLU A 371 -12.69 2.51 -4.83
C GLU A 371 -11.27 1.93 -4.84
N LEU A 372 -10.31 2.70 -5.32
CA LEU A 372 -8.90 2.30 -5.36
C LEU A 372 -8.20 2.40 -3.99
N GLY A 373 -8.81 3.03 -2.99
CA GLY A 373 -8.25 3.18 -1.65
C GLY A 373 -7.13 4.22 -1.53
N VAL A 374 -7.06 5.19 -2.44
CA VAL A 374 -5.99 6.21 -2.49
C VAL A 374 -6.58 7.61 -2.72
N ASP A 375 -5.97 8.66 -2.18
CA ASP A 375 -6.50 10.04 -2.38
C ASP A 375 -5.42 11.14 -2.53
N SER A 376 -4.17 10.79 -2.28
CA SER A 376 -3.08 11.76 -2.20
C SER A 376 -1.76 11.11 -2.62
N LEU A 377 -0.75 11.96 -2.77
CA LEU A 377 0.61 11.61 -3.13
C LEU A 377 1.53 12.00 -2.00
N LYS A 378 2.30 11.04 -1.50
CA LYS A 378 3.36 11.26 -0.52
C LYS A 378 4.64 11.63 -1.27
N ILE A 379 5.23 12.78 -0.93
CA ILE A 379 6.51 13.23 -1.48
C ILE A 379 7.56 13.18 -0.38
N VAL A 380 8.57 12.33 -0.56
CA VAL A 380 9.69 12.18 0.39
C VAL A 380 10.92 12.86 -0.17
N LYS A 381 11.50 13.77 0.60
CA LYS A 381 12.72 14.48 0.21
C LYS A 381 13.94 13.62 0.52
N ILE A 382 14.68 13.26 -0.53
CA ILE A 382 16.00 12.64 -0.38
C ILE A 382 17.05 13.75 -0.22
N ASP A 383 17.01 14.73 -1.12
CA ASP A 383 17.79 15.97 -1.09
C ASP A 383 17.06 17.05 -1.91
N ASN A 384 17.70 18.20 -2.17
CA ASN A 384 17.07 19.32 -2.92
C ASN A 384 16.87 19.05 -4.43
N GLN A 385 17.42 17.95 -4.97
CA GLN A 385 17.36 17.56 -6.38
C GLN A 385 16.71 16.18 -6.58
N ASN A 386 16.43 15.44 -5.52
CA ASN A 386 15.89 14.08 -5.56
C ASN A 386 14.72 13.90 -4.58
N PHE A 387 13.59 13.46 -5.11
CA PHE A 387 12.36 13.21 -4.35
C PHE A 387 11.76 11.88 -4.74
N LYS A 388 11.19 11.13 -3.79
CA LYS A 388 10.34 9.97 -4.09
C LYS A 388 8.87 10.41 -4.12
N ILE A 389 8.09 9.79 -5.00
CA ILE A 389 6.64 9.95 -5.03
C ILE A 389 5.97 8.59 -4.85
N GLU A 390 4.98 8.55 -3.96
CA GLU A 390 4.21 7.34 -3.67
C GLU A 390 2.71 7.71 -3.62
N LEU A 391 1.85 6.78 -4.03
CA LEU A 391 0.42 6.91 -3.71
C LEU A 391 0.22 6.74 -2.21
N ALA A 392 -0.67 7.56 -1.65
CA ALA A 392 -1.02 7.52 -0.24
C ALA A 392 -2.48 7.08 -0.08
N GLU A 393 -2.72 6.36 1.02
CA GLU A 393 -4.02 5.80 1.36
C GLU A 393 -5.12 6.87 1.45
N THR A 394 -6.37 6.47 1.23
CA THR A 394 -7.51 7.35 1.49
C THR A 394 -7.43 7.91 2.91
N ASN A 395 -7.55 9.23 3.02
CA ASN A 395 -7.42 10.10 4.18
C ASN A 395 -5.99 10.41 4.64
N ALA A 396 -4.95 9.99 3.93
CA ALA A 396 -3.56 10.26 4.33
C ALA A 396 -3.27 11.76 4.42
N PHE A 397 -3.73 12.56 3.46
CA PHE A 397 -3.51 14.00 3.46
C PHE A 397 -4.22 14.72 4.63
N GLU A 398 -5.44 14.30 4.99
CA GLU A 398 -6.18 14.86 6.12
C GLU A 398 -5.54 14.49 7.46
N LYS A 399 -5.13 13.22 7.63
CA LYS A 399 -4.36 12.79 8.81
C LYS A 399 -3.07 13.61 8.94
N TRP A 400 -2.34 13.77 7.83
CA TRP A 400 -1.11 14.56 7.82
C TRP A 400 -1.34 16.02 8.21
N LYS A 401 -2.44 16.65 7.77
CA LYS A 401 -2.81 18.01 8.21
C LYS A 401 -2.98 18.12 9.72
N ILE A 402 -3.55 17.10 10.36
CA ILE A 402 -3.67 17.03 11.82
C ILE A 402 -2.27 16.91 12.45
N ASP A 403 -1.43 16.02 11.92
CA ASP A 403 -0.06 15.81 12.43
C ASP A 403 0.81 17.07 12.35
N VAL A 404 0.57 17.94 11.36
CA VAL A 404 1.31 19.20 11.18
C VAL A 404 0.55 20.45 11.62
N GLN A 405 -0.55 20.29 12.37
CA GLN A 405 -1.43 21.40 12.77
C GLN A 405 -0.68 22.51 13.50
N GLU A 406 0.23 22.17 14.43
CA GLU A 406 1.03 23.16 15.13
C GLU A 406 1.94 23.98 14.19
N LYS A 407 2.49 23.34 13.15
CA LYS A 407 3.31 24.01 12.13
C LYS A 407 2.45 24.93 11.27
N ILE A 408 1.23 24.50 10.93
CA ILE A 408 0.25 25.31 10.19
C ILE A 408 -0.08 26.58 10.97
N GLU A 409 -0.43 26.47 12.25
CA GLU A 409 -0.78 27.62 13.09
C GLU A 409 0.40 28.57 13.29
N ARG A 410 1.60 28.02 13.50
CA ARG A 410 2.83 28.84 13.58
C ARG A 410 3.09 29.62 12.30
N ALA A 411 3.00 28.98 11.14
CA ALA A 411 3.22 29.64 9.86
C ALA A 411 2.12 30.68 9.56
N TYR A 412 0.87 30.41 9.94
CA TYR A 412 -0.26 31.33 9.78
C TYR A 412 -0.02 32.63 10.54
N ASN A 413 0.39 32.52 11.81
CA ASN A 413 0.69 33.68 12.66
C ASN A 413 1.86 34.54 12.12
N GLN A 414 2.73 33.97 11.30
CA GLN A 414 3.86 34.68 10.69
C GLN A 414 3.54 35.31 9.34
N ASN A 415 2.76 34.61 8.50
CA ASN A 415 2.62 34.94 7.08
C ASN A 415 1.18 35.31 6.66
N ASN A 416 0.19 35.17 7.56
CA ASN A 416 -1.21 35.53 7.36
C ASN A 416 -1.82 35.03 6.03
N PHE A 417 -1.88 33.70 5.87
CA PHE A 417 -2.44 33.03 4.68
C PHE A 417 -3.77 32.32 5.00
N GLN A 418 -4.51 31.88 3.97
CA GLN A 418 -5.73 31.10 4.21
C GLN A 418 -5.40 29.70 4.76
N ARG A 419 -5.77 29.45 6.02
CA ARG A 419 -5.60 28.13 6.66
C ARG A 419 -6.34 27.02 5.89
N PRO A 420 -5.77 25.80 5.81
CA PRO A 420 -6.50 24.67 5.26
C PRO A 420 -7.72 24.32 6.11
N LYS A 421 -8.75 23.78 5.47
CA LYS A 421 -9.85 23.14 6.19
C LYS A 421 -9.36 21.80 6.73
N ILE A 422 -9.62 21.52 8.00
CA ILE A 422 -9.36 20.20 8.61
C ILE A 422 -10.69 19.45 8.63
N ARG A 423 -10.76 18.31 7.96
CA ARG A 423 -11.98 17.48 7.89
C ARG A 423 -11.96 16.40 8.96
N ASN A 424 -13.10 16.15 9.60
CA ASN A 424 -13.24 15.05 10.55
C ASN A 424 -13.61 13.76 9.80
N LEU A 425 -12.73 12.77 9.88
CA LEU A 425 -12.72 11.55 9.05
C LEU A 425 -13.92 10.60 9.22
N LEU A 426 -14.80 10.83 10.19
CA LEU A 426 -15.98 10.00 10.48
C LEU A 426 -17.29 10.59 9.94
N ASP A 427 -17.37 11.90 9.72
CA ASP A 427 -18.62 12.58 9.36
C ASP A 427 -18.77 12.82 7.85
N ASP A 428 -17.67 12.85 7.09
CA ASP A 428 -17.66 13.22 5.66
C ASP A 428 -17.65 12.02 4.69
N LEU A 429 -17.72 10.78 5.20
CA LEU A 429 -17.85 9.54 4.41
C LEU A 429 -19.31 9.01 4.37
N LEU A 430 -20.25 9.70 5.01
CA LEU A 430 -21.67 9.37 5.08
C LEU A 430 -22.51 10.22 4.12
#